data_AF-A0A3S3SUI1-F1
#
_entry.id   AF-A0A3S3SUI1-F1
#
_cell.length_a   1.000
_cell.length_b   1.000
_cell.length_c   1.000
_cell.angle_alpha   90.00
_cell.angle_beta   90.00
_cell.angle_gamma   90.00
#
_symmetry.space_group_name_H-M   'P 1'
#
loop_
_entity.id
_entity.type
_entity.pdbx_description
1 polymer ?
#
loop_
_entity_poly.entity_id
_entity_poly.type
_entity_poly.pdbx_seq_one_letter_code
_entity_poly.pdbx_strand_id
1 'polypeptide(L)'
;MDFDFGFSLYFLDPPKLEPLERFFVQVQGKISIYKKHAETTIGLYHTEATDKLKDLKAEHKKVADEANVAYKKHFDEIDGSEDDKHAWALHASGAAEIDHHYASADEDMKADFTEMADHFNKSSLVTLYALLETELRRLCGHLHNSFKLKFTVERFEKTDYLKSMMEYISLVAEIDIASTESKINKLQELQYLRNRIMHNGAEFSLEKNEWLDDLVKNSDGGLFWENVDEEQIRILRIRSKFISPYYSIISNFFFELFKSLNVKLGFNLLSERMSFLFGFLSKEINVKYISQRDISNGKQFVFSIESNDLENLFKFNCKMSITASNPDQLIITNQLDEIKNMERWIIQMQSNSAVFRQALVGFLPPNSTHKIDIMLYP
;
A
#
# COMPACT_ATOMS: atom_id res chain seq x y z
N MET A 1 30.71 9.62 -21.21
CA MET A 1 29.81 10.49 -20.43
C MET A 1 30.64 10.90 -19.23
N ASP A 2 31.12 12.14 -19.22
CA ASP A 2 32.05 12.60 -18.18
C ASP A 2 31.27 12.80 -16.87
N PHE A 3 31.78 12.20 -15.79
CA PHE A 3 31.18 12.30 -14.47
C PHE A 3 31.28 13.73 -13.96
N ASP A 4 30.14 14.37 -13.75
CA ASP A 4 30.07 15.73 -13.25
C ASP A 4 30.15 15.74 -11.72
N PHE A 5 31.36 15.90 -11.21
CA PHE A 5 31.61 15.95 -9.77
C PHE A 5 30.88 17.11 -9.08
N GLY A 6 30.75 18.27 -9.73
CA GLY A 6 30.09 19.44 -9.15
C GLY A 6 28.59 19.25 -9.00
N PHE A 7 27.93 18.71 -10.03
CA PHE A 7 26.51 18.35 -9.96
C PHE A 7 26.28 17.27 -8.91
N SER A 8 27.11 16.22 -8.92
CA SER A 8 27.01 15.13 -7.95
C SER A 8 27.16 15.66 -6.52
N LEU A 9 28.16 16.49 -6.25
CA LEU A 9 28.41 17.07 -4.93
C LEU A 9 27.24 17.93 -4.43
N TYR A 10 26.59 18.70 -5.32
CA TYR A 10 25.42 19.51 -4.97
C TYR A 10 24.25 18.64 -4.50
N PHE A 11 23.97 17.53 -5.20
CA PHE A 11 22.84 16.64 -4.89
C PHE A 11 23.17 15.53 -3.89
N LEU A 12 24.41 15.46 -3.38
CA LEU A 12 24.77 14.54 -2.30
C LEU A 12 24.08 14.89 -0.98
N ASP A 13 23.79 16.17 -0.73
CA ASP A 13 23.02 16.61 0.44
C ASP A 13 21.55 16.85 0.02
N PRO A 14 20.64 15.91 0.30
CA PRO A 14 19.25 16.06 -0.10
C PRO A 14 18.60 17.26 0.60
N PRO A 15 17.58 17.87 -0.01
CA PRO A 15 16.97 19.05 0.58
C PRO A 15 16.31 18.66 1.90
N LYS A 16 16.51 19.50 2.92
CA LYS A 16 15.84 19.29 4.21
C LYS A 16 14.33 19.30 3.97
N LEU A 17 13.67 18.27 4.45
CA LEU A 17 12.21 18.20 4.43
C LEU A 17 11.65 19.03 5.58
N GLU A 18 10.72 19.93 5.26
CA GLU A 18 9.92 20.64 6.25
C GLU A 18 9.18 19.64 7.14
N PRO A 19 8.91 19.95 8.42
CA PRO A 19 8.35 18.98 9.37
C PRO A 19 7.05 18.31 8.88
N LEU A 20 6.16 19.08 8.26
CA LEU A 20 4.89 18.56 7.73
C LEU A 20 5.12 17.64 6.52
N GLU A 21 5.95 18.04 5.56
CA GLU A 21 6.25 17.20 4.40
C GLU A 21 6.95 15.91 4.83
N ARG A 22 7.93 16.00 5.74
CA ARG A 22 8.62 14.85 6.32
C ARG A 22 7.63 13.87 6.94
N PHE A 23 6.61 14.37 7.65
CA PHE A 23 5.57 13.54 8.22
C PHE A 23 4.85 12.73 7.12
N PHE A 24 4.39 13.35 6.04
CA PHE A 24 3.69 12.63 4.97
C PHE A 24 4.59 11.61 4.27
N VAL A 25 5.85 11.95 3.99
CA VAL A 25 6.83 11.02 3.41
C VAL A 25 7.04 9.81 4.31
N GLN A 26 7.17 10.02 5.62
CA GLN A 26 7.30 8.93 6.60
C GLN A 26 6.06 8.05 6.66
N VAL A 27 4.85 8.63 6.62
CA VAL A 27 3.60 7.87 6.60
C VAL A 27 3.51 6.99 5.36
N GLN A 28 3.83 7.53 4.19
CA GLN A 28 3.88 6.73 2.95
C GLN A 28 4.88 5.57 3.06
N GLY A 29 6.07 5.83 3.61
CA GLY A 29 7.06 4.79 3.88
C GLY A 29 6.54 3.70 4.81
N LYS A 30 5.89 4.07 5.91
CA LYS A 30 5.25 3.10 6.83
C LYS A 30 4.22 2.25 6.11
N ILE A 31 3.27 2.87 5.39
CA ILE A 31 2.23 2.13 4.67
C ILE A 31 2.85 1.12 3.68
N SER A 32 3.89 1.53 2.96
CA SER A 32 4.62 0.64 2.05
C SER A 32 5.27 -0.55 2.77
N ILE A 33 5.87 -0.32 3.94
CA ILE A 33 6.45 -1.40 4.77
C ILE A 33 5.36 -2.36 5.23
N TYR A 34 4.23 -1.85 5.76
CA TYR A 34 3.12 -2.70 6.19
C TYR A 34 2.52 -3.52 5.04
N LYS A 35 2.41 -2.93 3.84
CA LYS A 35 1.97 -3.63 2.63
C LYS A 35 2.93 -4.77 2.28
N LYS A 36 4.23 -4.48 2.18
CA LYS A 36 5.26 -5.47 1.86
C LYS A 36 5.31 -6.59 2.90
N HIS A 37 5.16 -6.26 4.18
CA HIS A 37 5.08 -7.24 5.25
C HIS A 37 3.89 -8.19 5.03
N ALA A 38 2.69 -7.66 4.80
CA ALA A 38 1.50 -8.48 4.54
C ALA A 38 1.63 -9.36 3.29
N GLU A 39 2.14 -8.80 2.18
CA GLU A 39 2.39 -9.54 0.94
C GLU A 39 3.41 -10.67 1.15
N THR A 40 4.50 -10.38 1.88
CA THR A 40 5.54 -11.37 2.18
C THR A 40 5.00 -12.49 3.05
N THR A 41 4.30 -12.18 4.14
CA THR A 41 3.78 -13.19 5.07
C THR A 41 2.75 -14.10 4.40
N ILE A 42 1.81 -13.54 3.62
CA ILE A 42 0.86 -14.36 2.84
C ILE A 42 1.58 -15.21 1.80
N GLY A 43 2.61 -14.66 1.14
CA GLY A 43 3.46 -15.41 0.22
C GLY A 43 4.20 -16.58 0.88
N LEU A 44 4.65 -16.41 2.12
CA LEU A 44 5.28 -17.46 2.91
C LEU A 44 4.27 -18.57 3.27
N TYR A 45 3.06 -18.23 3.72
CA TYR A 45 2.02 -19.23 3.99
C TYR A 45 1.66 -20.03 2.75
N HIS A 46 1.56 -19.37 1.59
CA HIS A 46 1.25 -20.06 0.34
C HIS A 46 2.37 -21.03 -0.09
N THR A 47 3.62 -20.59 0.05
CA THR A 47 4.80 -21.43 -0.23
C THR A 47 4.83 -22.63 0.71
N GLU A 48 4.68 -22.42 2.02
CA GLU A 48 4.69 -23.49 3.02
C GLU A 48 3.55 -24.50 2.81
N ALA A 49 2.34 -24.02 2.48
CA ALA A 49 1.21 -24.90 2.17
C ALA A 49 1.48 -25.75 0.91
N THR A 50 2.10 -25.15 -0.11
CA THR A 50 2.45 -25.85 -1.34
C THR A 50 3.52 -26.92 -1.10
N ASP A 51 4.53 -26.61 -0.29
CA ASP A 51 5.59 -27.54 0.06
C ASP A 51 5.05 -28.70 0.91
N LYS A 52 4.25 -28.42 1.95
CA LYS A 52 3.61 -29.48 2.75
C LYS A 52 2.68 -30.37 1.93
N LEU A 53 1.92 -29.81 1.00
CA LEU A 53 1.07 -30.61 0.09
C LEU A 53 1.90 -31.54 -0.79
N LYS A 54 3.06 -31.07 -1.27
CA LYS A 54 3.97 -31.85 -2.09
C LYS A 54 4.57 -33.00 -1.27
N ASP A 55 4.98 -32.73 -0.03
CA ASP A 55 5.53 -33.74 0.87
C ASP A 55 4.47 -34.77 1.24
N LEU A 56 3.24 -34.34 1.55
CA LEU A 56 2.12 -35.23 1.86
C LEU A 56 1.80 -36.17 0.69
N LYS A 57 1.80 -35.66 -0.56
CA LYS A 57 1.61 -36.47 -1.77
C LYS A 57 2.75 -37.46 -2.00
N ALA A 58 3.99 -37.05 -1.72
CA ALA A 58 5.16 -37.91 -1.87
C ALA A 58 5.11 -39.07 -0.86
N GLU A 59 4.75 -38.78 0.40
CA GLU A 59 4.62 -39.79 1.44
C GLU A 59 3.44 -40.73 1.18
N HIS A 60 2.27 -40.20 0.78
CA HIS A 60 1.12 -41.04 0.38
C HIS A 60 1.50 -42.02 -0.72
N LYS A 61 2.17 -41.55 -1.77
CA LYS A 61 2.64 -42.42 -2.86
C LYS A 61 3.57 -43.51 -2.35
N LYS A 62 4.55 -43.15 -1.51
CA LYS A 62 5.51 -44.11 -0.95
C LYS A 62 4.82 -45.18 -0.10
N VAL A 63 3.93 -44.78 0.80
CA VAL A 63 3.18 -45.70 1.67
C VAL A 63 2.23 -46.58 0.84
N ALA A 64 1.59 -46.03 -0.20
CA ALA A 64 0.75 -46.80 -1.12
C ALA A 64 1.57 -47.84 -1.92
N ASP A 65 2.76 -47.48 -2.39
CA ASP A 65 3.67 -48.40 -3.09
C ASP A 65 4.12 -49.54 -2.15
N GLU A 66 4.48 -49.23 -0.91
CA GLU A 66 4.85 -50.22 0.12
C GLU A 66 3.68 -51.16 0.48
N ALA A 67 2.48 -50.61 0.67
CA ALA A 67 1.29 -51.39 0.97
C ALA A 67 0.87 -52.29 -0.20
N ASN A 68 1.03 -51.83 -1.44
CA ASN A 68 0.76 -52.66 -2.62
C ASN A 68 1.74 -53.85 -2.73
N VAL A 69 3.00 -53.67 -2.33
CA VAL A 69 3.97 -54.77 -2.24
C VAL A 69 3.54 -55.76 -1.17
N ALA A 70 3.16 -55.29 0.02
CA ALA A 70 2.66 -56.14 1.11
C ALA A 70 1.36 -56.87 0.72
N TYR A 71 0.44 -56.17 0.07
CA TYR A 71 -0.82 -56.72 -0.45
C TYR A 71 -0.58 -57.89 -1.40
N LYS A 72 0.30 -57.72 -2.40
CA LYS A 72 0.63 -58.79 -3.36
C LYS A 72 1.20 -60.02 -2.66
N LYS A 73 2.14 -59.80 -1.72
CA LYS A 73 2.73 -60.88 -0.92
C LYS A 73 1.64 -61.65 -0.15
N HIS A 74 0.76 -60.93 0.53
CA HIS A 74 -0.32 -61.50 1.32
C HIS A 74 -1.39 -62.21 0.49
N PHE A 75 -1.68 -61.70 -0.71
CA PHE A 75 -2.58 -62.32 -1.66
C PHE A 75 -2.04 -63.67 -2.17
N ASP A 76 -0.73 -63.76 -2.42
CA ASP A 76 -0.07 -64.98 -2.89
C ASP A 76 0.10 -66.05 -1.79
N GLU A 77 0.13 -65.65 -0.52
CA GLU A 77 0.36 -66.54 0.65
C GLU A 77 -0.88 -67.31 1.12
N ILE A 78 -2.09 -66.89 0.74
CA ILE A 78 -3.34 -67.51 1.20
C ILE A 78 -3.91 -68.45 0.14
N ASP A 79 -4.36 -69.62 0.57
CA ASP A 79 -5.22 -70.53 -0.19
C ASP A 79 -6.69 -70.26 0.15
N GLY A 80 -7.56 -70.19 -0.85
CA GLY A 80 -8.98 -69.84 -0.67
C GLY A 80 -9.63 -69.29 -1.93
N SER A 81 -10.88 -68.83 -1.79
CA SER A 81 -11.56 -68.10 -2.86
C SER A 81 -10.85 -66.77 -3.14
N GLU A 82 -10.96 -66.23 -4.36
CA GLU A 82 -10.37 -64.92 -4.68
C GLU A 82 -10.86 -63.82 -3.74
N ASP A 83 -12.15 -63.86 -3.36
CA ASP A 83 -12.76 -62.89 -2.45
C ASP A 83 -12.12 -62.93 -1.05
N ASP A 84 -11.85 -64.13 -0.51
CA ASP A 84 -11.19 -64.29 0.79
C ASP A 84 -9.73 -63.79 0.77
N LYS A 85 -9.01 -64.09 -0.32
CA LYS A 85 -7.63 -63.62 -0.52
C LYS A 85 -7.58 -62.09 -0.62
N HIS A 86 -8.49 -61.49 -1.38
CA HIS A 86 -8.61 -60.04 -1.52
C HIS A 86 -8.93 -59.38 -0.18
N ALA A 87 -9.95 -59.86 0.54
CA ALA A 87 -10.36 -59.29 1.81
C ALA A 87 -9.22 -59.33 2.85
N TRP A 88 -8.52 -60.46 2.95
CA TRP A 88 -7.41 -60.59 3.89
C TRP A 88 -6.20 -59.76 3.47
N ALA A 89 -5.80 -59.79 2.20
CA ALA A 89 -4.65 -59.02 1.71
C ALA A 89 -4.87 -57.51 1.87
N LEU A 90 -6.09 -57.01 1.62
CA LEU A 90 -6.45 -55.61 1.80
C LEU A 90 -6.36 -55.18 3.27
N HIS A 91 -6.86 -56.02 4.18
CA HIS A 91 -6.79 -55.77 5.62
C HIS A 91 -5.36 -55.87 6.15
N ALA A 92 -4.61 -56.92 5.79
CA ALA A 92 -3.25 -57.17 6.27
C ALA A 92 -2.23 -56.14 5.77
N SER A 93 -2.41 -55.64 4.55
CA SER A 93 -1.55 -54.57 3.99
C SER A 93 -1.91 -53.17 4.49
N GLY A 94 -3.07 -53.00 5.13
CA GLY A 94 -3.60 -51.67 5.50
C GLY A 94 -3.99 -50.80 4.29
N ALA A 95 -4.01 -51.36 3.07
CA ALA A 95 -4.23 -50.60 1.85
C ALA A 95 -5.59 -49.88 1.81
N ALA A 96 -6.58 -50.41 2.54
CA ALA A 96 -7.91 -49.82 2.63
C ALA A 96 -7.94 -48.43 3.31
N GLU A 97 -7.00 -48.16 4.22
CA GLU A 97 -7.04 -46.96 5.07
C GLU A 97 -6.13 -45.83 4.55
N ILE A 98 -5.20 -46.13 3.63
CA ILE A 98 -4.18 -45.19 3.16
C ILE A 98 -4.80 -43.96 2.49
N ASP A 99 -5.76 -44.18 1.59
CA ASP A 99 -6.42 -43.08 0.90
C ASP A 99 -7.29 -42.25 1.86
N HIS A 100 -7.88 -42.89 2.86
CA HIS A 100 -8.65 -42.20 3.89
C HIS A 100 -7.75 -41.30 4.76
N HIS A 101 -6.62 -41.82 5.24
CA HIS A 101 -5.64 -41.05 6.00
C HIS A 101 -5.06 -39.89 5.20
N TYR A 102 -4.75 -40.10 3.92
CA TYR A 102 -4.30 -39.02 3.04
C TYR A 102 -5.38 -37.94 2.86
N ALA A 103 -6.62 -38.33 2.58
CA ALA A 103 -7.72 -37.38 2.42
C ALA A 103 -7.94 -36.55 3.70
N SER A 104 -7.95 -37.21 4.87
CA SER A 104 -8.05 -36.52 6.17
C SER A 104 -6.90 -35.52 6.37
N ALA A 105 -5.66 -35.95 6.14
CA ALA A 105 -4.49 -35.09 6.31
C ALA A 105 -4.46 -33.90 5.34
N ASP A 106 -4.93 -34.09 4.10
CA ASP A 106 -5.05 -33.02 3.11
C ASP A 106 -6.15 -32.01 3.51
N GLU A 107 -7.28 -32.49 4.04
CA GLU A 107 -8.36 -31.64 4.56
C GLU A 107 -7.91 -30.85 5.79
N ASP A 108 -7.30 -31.51 6.78
CA ASP A 108 -6.79 -30.87 8.00
C ASP A 108 -5.75 -29.79 7.65
N MET A 109 -4.80 -30.11 6.78
CA MET A 109 -3.78 -29.15 6.34
C MET A 109 -4.41 -27.93 5.63
N LYS A 110 -5.41 -28.14 4.76
CA LYS A 110 -6.10 -27.04 4.09
C LYS A 110 -6.87 -26.16 5.08
N ALA A 111 -7.51 -26.76 6.07
CA ALA A 111 -8.20 -26.04 7.13
C ALA A 111 -7.22 -25.17 7.93
N ASP A 112 -6.10 -25.74 8.38
CA ASP A 112 -5.06 -25.05 9.14
C ASP A 112 -4.54 -23.81 8.41
N PHE A 113 -4.11 -23.95 7.15
CA PHE A 113 -3.59 -22.81 6.39
C PHE A 113 -4.65 -21.76 6.07
N THR A 114 -5.91 -22.19 5.89
CA THR A 114 -7.03 -21.26 5.69
C THR A 114 -7.28 -20.43 6.96
N GLU A 115 -7.27 -21.07 8.12
CA GLU A 115 -7.44 -20.42 9.42
C GLU A 115 -6.27 -19.50 9.76
N MET A 116 -5.02 -19.96 9.55
CA MET A 116 -3.82 -19.12 9.70
C MET A 116 -3.90 -17.86 8.83
N ALA A 117 -4.28 -18.01 7.56
CA ALA A 117 -4.42 -16.90 6.63
C ALA A 117 -5.53 -15.93 7.07
N ASP A 118 -6.68 -16.43 7.52
CA ASP A 118 -7.80 -15.62 8.04
C ASP A 118 -7.37 -14.81 9.27
N HIS A 119 -6.73 -15.44 10.26
CA HIS A 119 -6.23 -14.76 11.45
C HIS A 119 -5.20 -13.69 11.12
N PHE A 120 -4.27 -13.99 10.22
CA PHE A 120 -3.28 -13.01 9.77
C PHE A 120 -3.94 -11.82 9.05
N ASN A 121 -4.92 -12.07 8.19
CA ASN A 121 -5.66 -11.02 7.51
C ASN A 121 -6.43 -10.16 8.51
N LYS A 122 -7.16 -10.75 9.47
CA LYS A 122 -7.83 -10.01 10.55
C LYS A 122 -6.85 -9.13 11.33
N SER A 123 -5.70 -9.68 11.72
CA SER A 123 -4.63 -8.94 12.40
C SER A 123 -4.07 -7.79 11.55
N SER A 124 -3.84 -8.04 10.25
CA SER A 124 -3.36 -7.04 9.29
C SER A 124 -4.36 -5.90 9.12
N LEU A 125 -5.65 -6.21 9.07
CA LEU A 125 -6.74 -5.22 9.00
C LEU A 125 -6.74 -4.32 10.24
N VAL A 126 -6.74 -4.93 11.44
CA VAL A 126 -6.70 -4.21 12.72
C VAL A 126 -5.47 -3.30 12.80
N THR A 127 -4.31 -3.82 12.42
CA THR A 127 -3.04 -3.11 12.47
C THR A 127 -2.99 -1.96 11.47
N LEU A 128 -3.51 -2.17 10.25
CA LEU A 128 -3.58 -1.14 9.22
C LEU A 128 -4.50 0.01 9.63
N TYR A 129 -5.65 -0.29 10.26
CA TYR A 129 -6.53 0.73 10.79
C TYR A 129 -5.89 1.48 11.98
N ALA A 130 -5.21 0.78 12.88
CA ALA A 130 -4.49 1.40 13.99
C ALA A 130 -3.38 2.35 13.51
N LEU A 131 -2.68 1.99 12.42
CA LEU A 131 -1.72 2.87 11.75
C LEU A 131 -2.41 4.15 11.25
N LEU A 132 -3.51 4.02 10.52
CA LEU A 132 -4.29 5.16 10.03
C LEU A 132 -4.69 6.10 11.18
N GLU A 133 -5.29 5.57 12.25
CA GLU A 133 -5.74 6.35 13.39
C GLU A 133 -4.58 7.09 14.07
N THR A 134 -3.48 6.37 14.33
CA THR A 134 -2.30 6.92 14.97
C THR A 134 -1.68 8.05 14.15
N GLU A 135 -1.52 7.83 12.84
CA GLU A 135 -0.91 8.83 11.97
C GLU A 135 -1.85 10.03 11.74
N LEU A 136 -3.17 9.84 11.67
CA LEU A 136 -4.12 10.95 11.63
C LEU A 136 -4.08 11.81 12.90
N ARG A 137 -4.02 11.19 14.09
CA ARG A 137 -3.86 11.93 15.36
C ARG A 137 -2.54 12.70 15.37
N ARG A 138 -1.45 12.08 14.92
CA ARG A 138 -0.14 12.74 14.80
C ARG A 138 -0.17 13.91 13.82
N LEU A 139 -0.86 13.76 12.67
CA LEU A 139 -1.05 14.86 11.71
C LEU A 139 -1.75 16.03 12.39
N CYS A 140 -2.85 15.80 13.11
CA CYS A 140 -3.57 16.87 13.82
C CYS A 140 -2.65 17.61 14.82
N GLY A 141 -1.78 16.88 15.52
CA GLY A 141 -0.75 17.48 16.39
C GLY A 141 0.28 18.32 15.62
N HIS A 142 0.74 17.84 14.45
CA HIS A 142 1.62 18.63 13.59
C HIS A 142 0.94 19.91 13.08
N LEU A 143 -0.32 19.81 12.63
CA LEU A 143 -1.10 20.97 12.15
C LEU A 143 -1.32 22.00 13.26
N HIS A 144 -1.65 21.55 14.47
CA HIS A 144 -1.79 22.41 15.65
C HIS A 144 -0.54 23.26 15.88
N ASN A 145 0.64 22.63 15.87
CA ASN A 145 1.91 23.31 16.10
C ASN A 145 2.31 24.21 14.93
N SER A 146 2.20 23.71 13.69
CA SER A 146 2.61 24.45 12.49
C SER A 146 1.76 25.69 12.24
N PHE A 147 0.45 25.62 12.49
CA PHE A 147 -0.47 26.75 12.33
C PHE A 147 -0.75 27.52 13.61
N LYS A 148 -0.14 27.13 14.74
CA LYS A 148 -0.37 27.72 16.07
C LYS A 148 -1.88 27.80 16.40
N LEU A 149 -2.59 26.71 16.14
CA LEU A 149 -4.05 26.64 16.27
C LEU A 149 -4.46 26.76 17.74
N LYS A 150 -5.59 27.41 18.01
CA LYS A 150 -6.07 27.61 19.39
C LYS A 150 -6.55 26.32 20.07
N PHE A 151 -7.09 25.38 19.30
CA PHE A 151 -7.72 24.17 19.81
C PHE A 151 -6.88 22.93 19.47
N THR A 152 -6.80 21.99 20.40
CA THR A 152 -6.25 20.65 20.19
C THR A 152 -7.35 19.70 19.70
N VAL A 153 -6.94 18.59 19.08
CA VAL A 153 -7.87 17.58 18.56
C VAL A 153 -8.66 16.85 19.66
N GLU A 154 -8.15 16.83 20.88
CA GLU A 154 -8.79 16.23 22.07
C GLU A 154 -10.18 16.83 22.34
N ARG A 155 -10.41 18.10 21.96
CA ARG A 155 -11.73 18.75 22.09
C ARG A 155 -12.79 18.18 21.13
N PHE A 156 -12.37 17.44 20.12
CA PHE A 156 -13.22 16.83 19.12
C PHE A 156 -13.40 15.33 19.35
N GLU A 157 -12.73 14.73 20.35
CA GLU A 157 -12.78 13.28 20.57
C GLU A 157 -14.21 12.81 20.88
N LYS A 158 -14.82 12.20 19.87
CA LYS A 158 -16.10 11.47 19.94
C LYS A 158 -15.82 9.97 19.77
N THR A 159 -16.87 9.15 19.91
CA THR A 159 -16.81 7.69 19.65
C THR A 159 -16.31 7.35 18.25
N ASP A 160 -16.53 8.24 17.27
CA ASP A 160 -16.02 8.09 15.90
C ASP A 160 -14.70 8.86 15.71
N TYR A 161 -13.59 8.13 15.88
CA TYR A 161 -12.24 8.68 15.76
C TYR A 161 -11.95 9.29 14.39
N LEU A 162 -12.25 8.57 13.30
CA LEU A 162 -11.96 9.04 11.95
C LEU A 162 -12.70 10.36 11.66
N LYS A 163 -13.99 10.39 11.96
CA LYS A 163 -14.81 11.60 11.80
C LYS A 163 -14.26 12.77 12.64
N SER A 164 -13.89 12.52 13.89
CA SER A 164 -13.34 13.55 14.78
C SER A 164 -12.06 14.19 14.21
N MET A 165 -11.15 13.38 13.68
CA MET A 165 -9.91 13.86 13.05
C MET A 165 -10.20 14.66 11.78
N MET A 166 -11.14 14.20 10.95
CA MET A 166 -11.52 14.91 9.72
C MET A 166 -12.26 16.22 9.99
N GLU A 167 -13.12 16.27 11.01
CA GLU A 167 -13.74 17.51 11.50
C GLU A 167 -12.67 18.50 11.96
N TYR A 168 -11.64 18.04 12.67
CA TYR A 168 -10.53 18.92 13.10
C TYR A 168 -9.74 19.47 11.90
N ILE A 169 -9.35 18.61 10.96
CA ILE A 169 -8.58 19.00 9.77
C ILE A 169 -9.35 20.03 8.92
N SER A 170 -10.65 19.82 8.73
CA SER A 170 -11.48 20.71 7.91
C SER A 170 -11.90 22.00 8.62
N LEU A 171 -12.32 21.93 9.89
CA LEU A 171 -12.91 23.08 10.59
C LEU A 171 -11.90 23.91 11.36
N VAL A 172 -10.80 23.31 11.85
CA VAL A 172 -9.82 24.01 12.68
C VAL A 172 -8.54 24.32 11.90
N ALA A 173 -8.01 23.33 11.18
CA ALA A 173 -6.85 23.56 10.31
C ALA A 173 -7.23 24.17 8.95
N GLU A 174 -8.55 24.23 8.64
CA GLU A 174 -9.09 24.83 7.42
C GLU A 174 -8.46 24.26 6.14
N ILE A 175 -8.21 22.95 6.13
CA ILE A 175 -7.74 22.21 4.96
C ILE A 175 -8.96 21.63 4.25
N ASP A 176 -9.05 21.85 2.94
CA ASP A 176 -10.11 21.24 2.12
C ASP A 176 -9.94 19.72 2.08
N ILE A 177 -11.03 19.00 2.39
CA ILE A 177 -11.05 17.54 2.44
C ILE A 177 -11.94 16.93 1.36
N ALA A 178 -12.54 17.73 0.46
CA ALA A 178 -13.45 17.24 -0.58
C ALA A 178 -12.81 16.14 -1.45
N SER A 179 -11.52 16.26 -1.75
CA SER A 179 -10.72 15.27 -2.52
C SER A 179 -10.54 13.91 -1.81
N THR A 180 -10.86 13.84 -0.52
CA THR A 180 -10.68 12.66 0.34
C THR A 180 -11.98 11.95 0.71
N GLU A 181 -13.15 12.54 0.47
CA GLU A 181 -14.46 12.03 0.91
C GLU A 181 -14.74 10.59 0.44
N SER A 182 -14.49 10.29 -0.84
CA SER A 182 -14.69 8.94 -1.38
C SER A 182 -13.83 7.89 -0.68
N LYS A 183 -12.65 8.28 -0.19
CA LYS A 183 -11.74 7.41 0.56
C LYS A 183 -12.20 7.29 2.01
N ILE A 184 -12.68 8.36 2.63
CA ILE A 184 -13.22 8.34 4.00
C ILE A 184 -14.31 7.29 4.14
N ASN A 185 -15.25 7.23 3.18
CA ASN A 185 -16.33 6.22 3.20
C ASN A 185 -15.77 4.79 3.21
N LYS A 186 -14.71 4.52 2.43
CA LYS A 186 -14.01 3.23 2.47
C LYS A 186 -13.31 2.98 3.79
N LEU A 187 -12.67 3.99 4.38
CA LEU A 187 -12.01 3.85 5.69
C LEU A 187 -13.00 3.59 6.84
N GLN A 188 -14.26 4.04 6.72
CA GLN A 188 -15.33 3.70 7.66
C GLN A 188 -15.71 2.22 7.60
N GLU A 189 -15.70 1.60 6.40
CA GLU A 189 -15.86 0.13 6.27
C GLU A 189 -14.78 -0.59 7.10
N LEU A 190 -13.53 -0.13 7.00
CA LEU A 190 -12.39 -0.68 7.74
C LEU A 190 -12.54 -0.52 9.25
N GLN A 191 -12.98 0.67 9.70
CA GLN A 191 -13.28 0.96 11.11
C GLN A 191 -14.33 0.01 11.68
N TYR A 192 -15.42 -0.20 10.94
CA TYR A 192 -16.50 -1.09 11.35
C TYR A 192 -15.99 -2.53 11.53
N LEU A 193 -15.29 -3.05 10.51
CA LEU A 193 -14.75 -4.41 10.55
C LEU A 193 -13.72 -4.59 11.67
N ARG A 194 -12.83 -3.62 11.85
CA ARG A 194 -11.85 -3.61 12.96
C ARG A 194 -12.56 -3.73 14.30
N ASN A 195 -13.61 -2.96 14.54
CA ASN A 195 -14.34 -3.00 15.81
C ASN A 195 -14.99 -4.37 16.03
N ARG A 196 -15.57 -4.97 14.99
CA ARG A 196 -16.18 -6.31 15.08
C ARG A 196 -15.15 -7.41 15.35
N ILE A 197 -13.99 -7.35 14.70
CA ILE A 197 -12.88 -8.27 14.95
C ILE A 197 -12.40 -8.16 16.40
N MET A 198 -12.19 -6.93 16.89
CA MET A 198 -11.64 -6.69 18.23
C MET A 198 -12.60 -7.07 19.37
N HIS A 199 -13.91 -6.92 19.17
CA HIS A 199 -14.88 -7.15 20.23
C HIS A 199 -15.42 -8.58 20.26
N ASN A 200 -15.63 -9.20 19.09
CA ASN A 200 -16.33 -10.48 18.97
C ASN A 200 -15.59 -11.49 18.07
N GLY A 201 -14.29 -11.34 17.81
CA GLY A 201 -13.56 -12.27 16.92
C GLY A 201 -14.05 -12.31 15.46
N ALA A 202 -14.87 -11.32 15.06
CA ALA A 202 -15.64 -11.30 13.82
C ALA A 202 -16.81 -12.30 13.75
N GLU A 203 -17.36 -12.68 14.90
CA GLU A 203 -18.61 -13.43 15.03
C GLU A 203 -19.82 -12.50 14.99
N PHE A 204 -20.85 -12.97 14.29
CA PHE A 204 -22.12 -12.27 14.11
C PHE A 204 -23.28 -13.24 14.32
N SER A 205 -24.39 -12.75 14.84
CA SER A 205 -25.66 -13.49 14.84
C SER A 205 -26.11 -13.82 13.41
N LEU A 206 -26.89 -14.89 13.22
CA LEU A 206 -27.52 -15.21 11.93
C LEU A 206 -28.50 -14.14 11.40
N GLU A 207 -28.90 -13.18 12.24
CA GLU A 207 -29.72 -12.04 11.84
C GLU A 207 -29.05 -11.25 10.70
N LYS A 208 -29.85 -10.86 9.71
CA LYS A 208 -29.35 -10.11 8.56
C LYS A 208 -28.83 -8.75 8.99
N ASN A 209 -27.62 -8.43 8.54
CA ASN A 209 -27.08 -7.09 8.58
C ASN A 209 -26.91 -6.63 7.14
N GLU A 210 -27.94 -5.97 6.59
CA GLU A 210 -28.03 -5.65 5.15
C GLU A 210 -26.76 -4.97 4.63
N TRP A 211 -26.24 -3.99 5.37
CA TRP A 211 -25.02 -3.29 4.98
C TRP A 211 -23.79 -4.22 4.94
N LEU A 212 -23.62 -5.10 5.93
CA LEU A 212 -22.48 -6.00 5.99
C LEU A 212 -22.62 -7.12 4.95
N ASP A 213 -23.82 -7.64 4.76
CA ASP A 213 -24.13 -8.64 3.73
C ASP A 213 -23.85 -8.08 2.32
N ASP A 214 -24.22 -6.82 2.07
CA ASP A 214 -23.87 -6.12 0.84
C ASP A 214 -22.36 -5.92 0.70
N LEU A 215 -21.65 -5.58 1.79
CA LEU A 215 -20.19 -5.47 1.77
C LEU A 215 -19.53 -6.81 1.42
N VAL A 216 -19.99 -7.92 2.02
CA VAL A 216 -19.49 -9.27 1.72
C VAL A 216 -19.74 -9.62 0.26
N LYS A 217 -20.97 -9.41 -0.23
CA LYS A 217 -21.35 -9.67 -1.63
C LYS A 217 -20.53 -8.85 -2.63
N ASN A 218 -20.25 -7.59 -2.33
CA ASN A 218 -19.51 -6.69 -3.20
C ASN A 218 -17.97 -6.81 -3.06
N SER A 219 -17.48 -7.67 -2.15
CA SER A 219 -16.04 -7.85 -1.89
C SER A 219 -15.30 -8.71 -2.93
N ASP A 220 -16.01 -9.23 -3.95
CA ASP A 220 -15.45 -10.09 -5.00
C ASP A 220 -14.66 -11.30 -4.42
N GLY A 221 -15.28 -11.96 -3.44
CA GLY A 221 -14.73 -13.11 -2.71
C GLY A 221 -13.60 -12.78 -1.73
N GLY A 222 -13.34 -11.49 -1.48
CA GLY A 222 -12.39 -11.05 -0.46
C GLY A 222 -12.89 -11.26 0.97
N LEU A 223 -14.21 -11.21 1.16
CA LEU A 223 -14.91 -11.54 2.38
C LEU A 223 -15.90 -12.68 2.10
N PHE A 224 -16.12 -13.55 3.08
CA PHE A 224 -17.16 -14.56 3.00
C PHE A 224 -17.65 -14.97 4.38
N TRP A 225 -18.87 -15.51 4.42
CA TRP A 225 -19.47 -16.04 5.64
C TRP A 225 -19.18 -17.53 5.77
N GLU A 226 -18.80 -17.93 6.97
CA GLU A 226 -18.79 -19.32 7.42
C GLU A 226 -19.88 -19.48 8.48
N ASN A 227 -20.85 -20.36 8.24
CA ASN A 227 -21.95 -20.58 9.17
C ASN A 227 -21.55 -21.66 10.17
N VAL A 228 -21.77 -21.39 11.46
CA VAL A 228 -21.63 -22.37 12.53
C VAL A 228 -23.04 -22.65 13.05
N ASP A 229 -23.66 -23.68 12.46
CA ASP A 229 -25.08 -23.98 12.66
C ASP A 229 -25.41 -24.32 14.12
N GLU A 230 -24.49 -24.98 14.83
CA GLU A 230 -24.68 -25.37 16.24
C GLU A 230 -24.83 -24.17 17.18
N GLU A 231 -24.11 -23.08 16.89
CA GLU A 231 -24.07 -21.88 17.70
C GLU A 231 -24.99 -20.76 17.18
N GLN A 232 -25.65 -20.99 16.03
CA GLN A 232 -26.49 -20.00 15.36
C GLN A 232 -25.74 -18.68 15.08
N ILE A 233 -24.46 -18.78 14.72
CA ILE A 233 -23.60 -17.65 14.36
C ILE A 233 -23.05 -17.78 12.95
N ARG A 234 -22.58 -16.64 12.41
CA ARG A 234 -21.72 -16.57 11.22
C ARG A 234 -20.40 -15.94 11.58
N ILE A 235 -19.33 -16.56 11.11
CA ILE A 235 -17.97 -16.03 11.22
C ILE A 235 -17.62 -15.33 9.92
N LEU A 236 -17.20 -14.07 10.01
CA LEU A 236 -16.67 -13.36 8.86
C LEU A 236 -15.22 -13.80 8.61
N ARG A 237 -14.97 -14.38 7.43
CA ARG A 237 -13.64 -14.75 6.97
C ARG A 237 -13.09 -13.71 6.01
N ILE A 238 -11.80 -13.41 6.14
CA ILE A 238 -11.12 -12.34 5.41
C ILE A 238 -9.94 -12.91 4.62
N ARG A 239 -9.95 -12.67 3.31
CA ARG A 239 -8.84 -13.01 2.40
C ARG A 239 -7.96 -11.78 2.14
N SER A 240 -6.70 -12.03 1.78
CA SER A 240 -5.72 -10.98 1.46
C SER A 240 -6.17 -10.05 0.35
N LYS A 241 -6.96 -10.55 -0.62
CA LYS A 241 -7.58 -9.77 -1.70
C LYS A 241 -8.47 -8.63 -1.20
N PHE A 242 -9.12 -8.79 -0.04
CA PHE A 242 -9.93 -7.72 0.55
C PHE A 242 -9.06 -6.60 1.13
N ILE A 243 -7.97 -6.96 1.82
CA ILE A 243 -7.13 -6.00 2.56
C ILE A 243 -6.15 -5.29 1.64
N SER A 244 -5.62 -5.98 0.64
CA SER A 244 -4.58 -5.44 -0.25
C SER A 244 -4.93 -4.07 -0.88
N PRO A 245 -6.17 -3.84 -1.37
CA PRO A 245 -6.58 -2.51 -1.85
C PRO A 245 -6.53 -1.41 -0.79
N TYR A 246 -6.75 -1.71 0.49
CA TYR A 246 -6.79 -0.69 1.55
C TYR A 246 -5.44 -0.02 1.80
N TYR A 247 -4.31 -0.71 1.54
CA TYR A 247 -2.99 -0.06 1.59
C TYR A 247 -2.91 1.10 0.59
N SER A 248 -3.39 0.88 -0.64
CA SER A 248 -3.43 1.92 -1.68
C SER A 248 -4.45 3.01 -1.34
N ILE A 249 -5.61 2.65 -0.77
CA ILE A 249 -6.63 3.64 -0.35
C ILE A 249 -6.05 4.57 0.72
N ILE A 250 -5.42 4.04 1.78
CA ILE A 250 -4.83 4.83 2.87
C ILE A 250 -3.66 5.67 2.35
N SER A 251 -2.80 5.08 1.52
CA SER A 251 -1.68 5.77 0.88
C SER A 251 -2.16 6.95 0.03
N ASN A 252 -3.17 6.74 -0.82
CA ASN A 252 -3.77 7.80 -1.63
C ASN A 252 -4.52 8.83 -0.78
N PHE A 253 -5.11 8.43 0.34
CA PHE A 253 -5.77 9.34 1.28
C PHE A 253 -4.78 10.34 1.88
N PHE A 254 -3.65 9.88 2.42
CA PHE A 254 -2.61 10.77 2.93
C PHE A 254 -1.97 11.64 1.83
N PHE A 255 -1.86 11.11 0.61
CA PHE A 255 -1.35 11.88 -0.53
C PHE A 255 -2.28 13.03 -0.94
N GLU A 256 -3.59 12.80 -1.00
CA GLU A 256 -4.57 13.86 -1.29
C GLU A 256 -4.66 14.88 -0.13
N LEU A 257 -4.52 14.44 1.13
CA LEU A 257 -4.37 15.37 2.25
C LEU A 257 -3.13 16.24 2.13
N PHE A 258 -1.98 15.67 1.76
CA PHE A 258 -0.75 16.42 1.54
C PHE A 258 -0.92 17.49 0.46
N LYS A 259 -1.58 17.15 -0.66
CA LYS A 259 -1.88 18.12 -1.72
C LYS A 259 -2.74 19.27 -1.20
N SER A 260 -3.80 18.95 -0.46
CA SER A 260 -4.73 19.93 0.08
C SER A 260 -4.04 20.85 1.10
N LEU A 261 -3.13 20.29 1.91
CA LEU A 261 -2.24 21.07 2.78
C LEU A 261 -1.31 21.99 1.99
N ASN A 262 -0.68 21.50 0.92
CA ASN A 262 0.21 22.32 0.09
C ASN A 262 -0.56 23.50 -0.56
N VAL A 263 -1.81 23.29 -0.97
CA VAL A 263 -2.70 24.37 -1.44
C VAL A 263 -2.95 25.39 -0.33
N LYS A 264 -3.28 24.93 0.89
CA LYS A 264 -3.47 25.81 2.07
C LYS A 264 -2.22 26.65 2.38
N LEU A 265 -1.04 26.09 2.14
CA LEU A 265 0.26 26.75 2.30
C LEU A 265 0.66 27.63 1.10
N GLY A 266 -0.22 27.86 0.12
CA GLY A 266 0.11 28.69 -1.05
C GLY A 266 1.20 28.08 -1.94
N PHE A 267 1.32 26.74 -1.95
CA PHE A 267 2.33 25.97 -2.67
C PHE A 267 3.78 26.17 -2.20
N ASN A 268 4.00 26.71 -1.00
CA ASN A 268 5.35 26.97 -0.48
C ASN A 268 6.25 25.73 -0.46
N LEU A 269 5.72 24.56 -0.05
CA LEU A 269 6.52 23.33 0.00
C LEU A 269 7.02 22.93 -1.40
N LEU A 270 6.14 23.03 -2.40
CA LEU A 270 6.52 22.72 -3.79
C LEU A 270 7.51 23.75 -4.34
N SER A 271 7.32 25.03 -4.04
CA SER A 271 8.25 26.10 -4.42
C SER A 271 9.65 25.86 -3.84
N GLU A 272 9.77 25.42 -2.59
CA GLU A 272 11.05 25.06 -1.98
C GLU A 272 11.75 23.90 -2.70
N ARG A 273 10.99 22.87 -3.12
CA ARG A 273 11.55 21.77 -3.93
C ARG A 273 12.05 22.23 -5.28
N MET A 274 11.32 23.13 -5.93
CA MET A 274 11.74 23.73 -7.18
C MET A 274 12.97 24.63 -6.97
N SER A 275 13.03 25.44 -5.91
CA SER A 275 14.20 26.23 -5.57
C SER A 275 15.44 25.36 -5.37
N PHE A 276 15.31 24.20 -4.71
CA PHE A 276 16.41 23.24 -4.59
C PHE A 276 16.84 22.68 -5.95
N LEU A 277 15.88 22.23 -6.77
CA LEU A 277 16.20 21.65 -8.09
C LEU A 277 16.93 22.63 -9.01
N PHE A 278 16.50 23.90 -9.00
CA PHE A 278 17.10 24.96 -9.82
C PHE A 278 18.27 25.67 -9.13
N GLY A 279 18.54 25.40 -7.85
CA GLY A 279 19.63 26.02 -7.09
C GLY A 279 21.03 25.64 -7.56
N PHE A 280 21.15 24.65 -8.45
CA PHE A 280 22.38 24.38 -9.19
C PHE A 280 22.70 25.48 -10.22
N LEU A 281 21.68 26.16 -10.76
CA LEU A 281 21.86 27.20 -11.78
C LEU A 281 22.30 28.55 -11.17
N SER A 282 21.84 28.85 -9.95
CA SER A 282 22.17 30.06 -9.21
C SER A 282 21.97 29.86 -7.71
N LYS A 283 22.74 30.60 -6.90
CA LYS A 283 22.67 30.54 -5.42
C LYS A 283 21.37 31.09 -4.86
N GLU A 284 20.75 32.04 -5.55
CA GLU A 284 19.57 32.76 -5.07
C GLU A 284 18.39 32.57 -6.03
N ILE A 285 17.76 31.40 -5.95
CA ILE A 285 16.56 31.07 -6.72
C ILE A 285 15.31 31.45 -5.96
N ASN A 286 14.46 32.28 -6.58
CA ASN A 286 13.11 32.51 -6.14
C ASN A 286 12.12 31.82 -7.09
N VAL A 287 11.21 31.03 -6.52
CA VAL A 287 10.16 30.34 -7.26
C VAL A 287 8.81 30.94 -6.88
N LYS A 288 8.15 31.54 -7.87
CA LYS A 288 6.79 32.04 -7.74
C LYS A 288 5.84 31.06 -8.39
N TYR A 289 5.00 30.43 -7.58
CA TYR A 289 3.91 29.62 -8.09
C TYR A 289 2.89 30.48 -8.84
N ILE A 290 2.45 30.01 -10.01
CA ILE A 290 1.50 30.72 -10.87
C ILE A 290 0.15 30.01 -10.87
N SER A 291 0.13 28.73 -11.22
CA SER A 291 -1.13 27.98 -11.34
C SER A 291 -0.96 26.47 -11.35
N GLN A 292 -2.06 25.77 -11.09
CA GLN A 292 -2.21 24.33 -11.18
C GLN A 292 -3.48 24.05 -11.99
N ARG A 293 -3.41 23.03 -12.85
CA ARG A 293 -4.59 22.48 -13.51
C ARG A 293 -4.53 20.97 -13.55
N ASP A 294 -5.69 20.34 -13.48
CA ASP A 294 -5.82 18.92 -13.74
C ASP A 294 -5.70 18.67 -15.25
N ILE A 295 -4.98 17.62 -15.62
CA ILE A 295 -4.79 17.18 -17.01
C ILE A 295 -5.16 15.69 -17.11
N SER A 296 -5.27 15.17 -18.34
CA SER A 296 -5.51 13.74 -18.55
C SER A 296 -4.48 12.91 -17.80
N ASN A 297 -4.94 12.10 -16.84
CA ASN A 297 -4.12 11.19 -16.02
C ASN A 297 -3.01 11.87 -15.22
N GLY A 298 -3.19 13.12 -14.79
CA GLY A 298 -2.14 13.80 -14.03
C GLY A 298 -2.47 15.22 -13.58
N LYS A 299 -1.43 15.93 -13.15
CA LYS A 299 -1.49 17.35 -12.83
C LYS A 299 -0.43 18.13 -13.57
N GLN A 300 -0.74 19.38 -13.85
CA GLN A 300 0.21 20.34 -14.38
C GLN A 300 0.35 21.52 -13.42
N PHE A 301 1.59 21.91 -13.18
CA PHE A 301 1.99 23.05 -12.38
C PHE A 301 2.73 24.05 -13.25
N VAL A 302 2.50 25.33 -13.00
CA VAL A 302 3.16 26.43 -13.69
C VAL A 302 3.82 27.34 -12.65
N PHE A 303 5.10 27.62 -12.85
CA PHE A 303 5.94 28.43 -11.96
C PHE A 303 6.70 29.48 -12.77
N SER A 304 7.03 30.61 -12.15
CA SER A 304 8.08 31.51 -12.60
C SER A 304 9.30 31.31 -11.71
N ILE A 305 10.46 31.19 -12.34
CA ILE A 305 11.75 31.01 -11.70
C ILE A 305 12.57 32.26 -12.02
N GLU A 306 13.07 32.92 -10.99
CA GLU A 306 13.94 34.08 -11.11
C GLU A 306 15.18 33.89 -10.25
N SER A 307 16.34 34.29 -10.77
CA SER A 307 17.60 34.35 -10.03
C SER A 307 17.87 35.80 -9.63
N ASN A 308 18.14 36.02 -8.35
CA ASN A 308 18.55 37.32 -7.80
C ASN A 308 20.07 37.44 -7.64
N ASP A 309 20.82 36.38 -7.99
CA ASP A 309 22.29 36.41 -8.02
C ASP A 309 22.78 37.37 -9.11
N LEU A 310 23.46 38.44 -8.70
CA LEU A 310 24.00 39.46 -9.59
C LEU A 310 24.93 38.89 -10.67
N GLU A 311 25.60 37.77 -10.39
CA GLU A 311 26.49 37.11 -11.36
C GLU A 311 25.74 36.28 -12.40
N ASN A 312 24.49 35.87 -12.11
CA ASN A 312 23.71 34.95 -12.93
C ASN A 312 22.22 35.34 -12.90
N LEU A 313 21.89 36.57 -13.30
CA LEU A 313 20.51 37.04 -13.38
C LEU A 313 19.77 36.37 -14.54
N PHE A 314 18.67 35.70 -14.24
CA PHE A 314 17.77 35.13 -15.24
C PHE A 314 16.34 35.10 -14.72
N LYS A 315 15.40 35.03 -15.65
CA LYS A 315 13.99 34.79 -15.35
C LYS A 315 13.37 33.98 -16.47
N PHE A 316 12.60 32.97 -16.10
CA PHE A 316 11.84 32.17 -17.04
C PHE A 316 10.62 31.56 -16.36
N ASN A 317 9.77 30.93 -17.15
CA ASN A 317 8.64 30.16 -16.71
C ASN A 317 8.89 28.66 -16.90
N CYS A 318 8.32 27.87 -16.00
CA CYS A 318 8.42 26.43 -15.99
C CYS A 318 7.02 25.83 -15.92
N LYS A 319 6.74 24.92 -16.84
CA LYS A 319 5.53 24.10 -16.84
C LYS A 319 5.94 22.66 -16.58
N MET A 320 5.52 22.13 -15.43
CA MET A 320 5.79 20.76 -15.02
C MET A 320 4.49 19.95 -15.07
N SER A 321 4.47 18.87 -15.86
CA SER A 321 3.36 17.93 -15.92
C SER A 321 3.79 16.61 -15.30
N ILE A 322 3.01 16.11 -14.34
CA ILE A 322 3.22 14.81 -13.70
C ILE A 322 2.05 13.93 -14.10
N THR A 323 2.33 12.89 -14.90
CA THR A 323 1.33 11.94 -15.40
C THR A 323 1.73 10.52 -15.06
N ALA A 324 0.75 9.63 -14.97
CA ALA A 324 1.03 8.20 -14.86
C ALA A 324 1.68 7.69 -16.16
N SER A 325 2.73 6.88 -16.03
CA SER A 325 3.39 6.23 -17.17
C SER A 325 3.91 4.86 -16.76
N ASN A 326 4.33 4.03 -17.72
CA ASN A 326 5.12 2.83 -17.46
C ASN A 326 6.08 2.63 -18.65
N PRO A 327 7.41 2.76 -18.49
CA PRO A 327 8.16 2.98 -17.25
C PRO A 327 8.19 4.45 -16.79
N ASP A 328 8.93 4.67 -15.72
CA ASP A 328 9.32 5.98 -15.20
C ASP A 328 10.14 6.80 -16.21
N GLN A 329 9.78 8.07 -16.41
CA GLN A 329 10.43 8.95 -17.39
C GLN A 329 10.53 10.41 -16.91
N LEU A 330 11.63 11.07 -17.23
CA LEU A 330 11.83 12.51 -17.06
C LEU A 330 12.22 13.12 -18.41
N ILE A 331 11.41 14.06 -18.89
CA ILE A 331 11.64 14.77 -20.14
C ILE A 331 11.73 16.25 -19.82
N ILE A 332 12.82 16.89 -20.26
CA ILE A 332 13.02 18.33 -20.09
C ILE A 332 13.16 18.94 -21.47
N THR A 333 12.27 19.88 -21.79
CA THR A 333 12.26 20.65 -23.03
C THR A 333 12.69 22.08 -22.71
N ASN A 334 13.83 22.49 -23.25
CA ASN A 334 14.35 23.85 -23.10
C ASN A 334 13.97 24.70 -24.31
N GLN A 335 13.28 25.82 -24.08
CA GLN A 335 12.98 26.85 -25.08
C GLN A 335 13.63 28.20 -24.72
N LEU A 336 14.64 28.17 -23.85
CA LEU A 336 15.36 29.36 -23.38
C LEU A 336 16.70 29.49 -24.09
N ASP A 337 17.04 30.73 -24.41
CA ASP A 337 18.35 31.09 -24.93
C ASP A 337 19.32 31.40 -23.78
N GLU A 338 20.56 30.89 -23.91
CA GLU A 338 21.76 31.37 -23.21
C GLU A 338 21.73 31.49 -21.67
N ILE A 339 21.01 30.62 -20.94
CA ILE A 339 21.16 30.51 -19.48
C ILE A 339 22.39 29.65 -19.13
N LYS A 340 23.36 30.24 -18.44
CA LYS A 340 24.58 29.56 -17.97
C LYS A 340 24.24 28.29 -17.19
N ASN A 341 24.98 27.21 -17.46
CA ASN A 341 24.82 25.87 -16.86
C ASN A 341 23.47 25.17 -17.13
N MET A 342 22.54 25.75 -17.90
CA MET A 342 21.22 25.14 -18.16
C MET A 342 21.34 23.82 -18.93
N GLU A 343 22.07 23.78 -20.05
CA GLU A 343 22.26 22.53 -20.81
C GLU A 343 22.90 21.43 -19.96
N ARG A 344 23.90 21.81 -19.17
CA ARG A 344 24.58 20.92 -18.21
C ARG A 344 23.59 20.36 -17.19
N TRP A 345 22.74 21.21 -16.60
CA TRP A 345 21.70 20.79 -15.66
C TRP A 345 20.69 19.83 -16.31
N ILE A 346 20.24 20.13 -17.53
CA ILE A 346 19.29 19.29 -18.28
C ILE A 346 19.88 17.89 -18.52
N ILE A 347 21.10 17.83 -19.06
CA ILE A 347 21.78 16.55 -19.37
C ILE A 347 21.91 15.71 -18.09
N GLN A 348 22.31 16.32 -16.97
CA GLN A 348 22.49 15.61 -15.71
C GLN A 348 21.16 15.15 -15.10
N MET A 349 20.12 16.00 -15.11
CA MET A 349 18.80 15.64 -14.61
C MET A 349 18.18 14.49 -15.41
N GLN A 350 18.25 14.54 -16.74
CA GLN A 350 17.73 13.47 -17.60
C GLN A 350 18.52 12.17 -17.44
N SER A 351 19.84 12.25 -17.22
CA SER A 351 20.70 11.09 -16.98
C SER A 351 20.51 10.50 -15.57
N ASN A 352 20.06 11.31 -14.60
CA ASN A 352 19.88 10.91 -13.20
C ASN A 352 18.50 11.30 -12.67
N SER A 353 17.45 10.65 -13.21
CA SER A 353 16.07 10.91 -12.81
C SER A 353 15.77 10.62 -11.32
N ALA A 354 16.64 9.88 -10.62
CA ALA A 354 16.50 9.59 -9.20
C ALA A 354 16.61 10.86 -8.34
N VAL A 355 17.52 11.78 -8.69
CA VAL A 355 17.67 13.08 -8.01
C VAL A 355 16.37 13.88 -8.09
N PHE A 356 15.78 13.94 -9.28
CA PHE A 356 14.54 14.66 -9.51
C PHE A 356 13.38 14.07 -8.70
N ARG A 357 13.30 12.74 -8.62
CA ARG A 357 12.30 12.04 -7.80
C ARG A 357 12.49 12.27 -6.32
N GLN A 358 13.72 12.27 -5.85
CA GLN A 358 14.05 12.53 -4.46
C GLN A 358 13.66 13.97 -4.07
N ALA A 359 13.88 14.93 -4.97
CA ALA A 359 13.46 16.31 -4.74
C ALA A 359 11.93 16.47 -4.75
N LEU A 360 11.19 15.69 -5.53
CA LEU A 360 9.72 15.72 -5.54
C LEU A 360 9.07 14.66 -4.65
N VAL A 361 9.80 14.13 -3.67
CA VAL A 361 9.25 13.18 -2.73
C VAL A 361 8.01 13.77 -2.03
N GLY A 362 6.92 13.01 -1.94
CA GLY A 362 5.64 13.50 -1.43
C GLY A 362 4.72 14.16 -2.47
N PHE A 363 5.25 14.72 -3.55
CA PHE A 363 4.45 15.27 -4.67
C PHE A 363 4.14 14.25 -5.76
N LEU A 364 4.89 13.15 -5.79
CA LEU A 364 4.65 12.03 -6.68
C LEU A 364 3.59 11.09 -6.07
N PRO A 365 2.53 10.74 -6.83
CA PRO A 365 1.55 9.75 -6.38
C PRO A 365 2.23 8.44 -5.93
N PRO A 366 1.78 7.84 -4.83
CA PRO A 366 2.41 6.64 -4.31
C PRO A 366 2.10 5.41 -5.17
N ASN A 367 3.04 4.46 -5.23
CA ASN A 367 2.89 3.17 -5.91
C ASN A 367 2.61 3.24 -7.43
N SER A 368 2.94 4.36 -8.08
CA SER A 368 2.87 4.51 -9.53
C SER A 368 4.22 4.86 -10.12
N THR A 369 4.39 4.48 -11.38
CA THR A 369 5.44 5.01 -12.24
C THR A 369 4.93 6.29 -12.92
N HIS A 370 5.82 7.25 -13.13
CA HIS A 370 5.50 8.62 -13.52
C HIS A 370 6.32 9.07 -14.71
N LYS A 371 5.65 9.80 -15.60
CA LYS A 371 6.27 10.65 -16.59
C LYS A 371 6.18 12.09 -16.12
N ILE A 372 7.35 12.70 -15.97
CA ILE A 372 7.52 14.09 -15.60
C ILE A 372 7.99 14.83 -16.84
N ASP A 373 7.15 15.71 -17.37
CA ASP A 373 7.47 16.57 -18.50
C ASP A 373 7.68 18.00 -17.99
N ILE A 374 8.87 18.54 -18.17
CA ILE A 374 9.24 19.91 -17.80
C ILE A 374 9.48 20.71 -19.07
N MET A 375 8.76 21.80 -19.23
CA MET A 375 8.95 22.75 -20.32
C MET A 375 9.41 24.08 -19.73
N LEU A 376 10.61 24.51 -20.12
CA LEU A 376 11.21 25.80 -19.76
C LEU A 376 10.97 26.78 -20.90
N TYR A 377 10.39 27.94 -20.62
CA TYR A 377 10.02 28.92 -21.64
C TYR A 377 10.12 30.35 -21.09
N PRO A 378 10.26 31.40 -21.94
CA PRO A 378 10.47 32.77 -21.50
C PRO A 378 9.42 33.30 -20.51
#